data_AF-A0AA41VB19-F1
#
_entry.id   AF-A0AA41VB19-F1
#
_cell.length_a   1.000
_cell.length_b   1.000
_cell.length_c   1.000
_cell.angle_alpha   90.00
_cell.angle_beta   90.00
_cell.angle_gamma   90.00
#
_symmetry.space_group_name_H-M   'P 1'
#
loop_
_entity.id
_entity.type
_entity.pdbx_description
1 polymer ?
#
loop_
_entity_poly.entity_id
_entity_poly.type
_entity_poly.pdbx_seq_one_letter_code
_entity_poly.pdbx_strand_id
1 'polypeptide(L)'
;MEEYLHNMKTLRSQMNDVEEQAAMISVDEQTQITSIHTMELDLNSAKSETKRLKEDTERMLQAKGKICSQILERQKKIASLESDSSTLFQTLELLEQERISLHAKVQEKRAYYAKSVEDLRAKLQERQDWIKTNMNKTGAQGKPEENDGAHEGDYMIEDDLIIDDQEFKDLRTKLEAMKAELEEIRANKSKLLFENRELEQSIQQLKSRVDGYPPELGAMDINGLTEEHKALLSDKAEETEYLQSLQHQISKLKGITHIVHCECGVQYKLEMMEACG
;
A
#
# COMPACT_ATOMS: atom_id res chain seq x y z
N MET A 1 -14.64 108.76 -7.66
CA MET A 1 -15.49 107.73 -8.31
C MET A 1 -14.64 106.58 -8.86
N GLU A 2 -13.47 106.86 -9.48
CA GLU A 2 -12.54 105.83 -9.99
C GLU A 2 -11.92 104.94 -8.92
N GLU A 3 -11.51 105.49 -7.78
CA GLU A 3 -10.88 104.73 -6.69
C GLU A 3 -11.84 103.69 -6.07
N TYR A 4 -13.11 104.05 -5.90
CA TYR A 4 -14.17 103.11 -5.51
C TYR A 4 -14.34 101.98 -6.55
N LEU A 5 -14.33 102.33 -7.83
CA LEU A 5 -14.47 101.36 -8.91
C LEU A 5 -13.26 100.42 -8.99
N HIS A 6 -12.05 100.92 -8.72
CA HIS A 6 -10.83 100.13 -8.61
C HIS A 6 -10.91 99.16 -7.44
N ASN A 7 -11.30 99.64 -6.25
CA ASN A 7 -11.48 98.80 -5.07
C ASN A 7 -12.52 97.67 -5.31
N MET A 8 -13.63 97.96 -5.98
CA MET A 8 -14.64 96.96 -6.32
C MET A 8 -14.11 95.89 -7.30
N LYS A 9 -13.25 96.26 -8.25
CA LYS A 9 -12.60 95.30 -9.16
C LYS A 9 -11.62 94.40 -8.40
N THR A 10 -10.81 94.98 -7.51
CA THR A 10 -9.87 94.23 -6.68
C THR A 10 -10.60 93.25 -5.76
N LEU A 11 -11.67 93.68 -5.09
CA LEU A 11 -12.46 92.81 -4.23
C LEU A 11 -13.06 91.64 -5.00
N ARG A 12 -13.59 91.89 -6.21
CA ARG A 12 -14.14 90.83 -7.07
C ARG A 12 -13.07 89.83 -7.50
N SER A 13 -11.86 90.29 -7.84
CA SER A 13 -10.74 89.41 -8.17
C SER A 13 -10.39 88.51 -6.98
N GLN A 14 -10.22 89.10 -5.79
CA GLN A 14 -9.89 88.34 -4.58
C GLN A 14 -10.99 87.34 -4.21
N MET A 15 -12.26 87.70 -4.41
CA MET A 15 -13.39 86.81 -4.15
C MET A 15 -13.37 85.61 -5.10
N ASN A 16 -13.08 85.84 -6.39
CA ASN A 16 -12.90 84.76 -7.37
C ASN A 16 -11.71 83.87 -7.03
N ASP A 17 -10.57 84.44 -6.63
CA ASP A 17 -9.38 83.67 -6.27
C ASP A 17 -9.65 82.74 -5.06
N VAL A 18 -10.40 83.23 -4.06
CA VAL A 18 -10.82 82.43 -2.90
C VAL A 18 -11.82 81.35 -3.29
N GLU A 19 -12.76 81.65 -4.18
CA GLU A 19 -13.74 80.67 -4.69
C GLU A 19 -13.06 79.55 -5.47
N GLU A 20 -12.10 79.88 -6.35
CA GLU A 20 -11.29 78.90 -7.08
C GLU A 20 -10.44 78.05 -6.12
N GLN A 21 -9.81 78.68 -5.12
CA GLN A 21 -9.04 77.95 -4.12
C GLN A 21 -9.93 77.00 -3.28
N ALA A 22 -11.14 77.42 -2.91
CA ALA A 22 -12.10 76.57 -2.20
C ALA A 22 -12.56 75.39 -3.08
N ALA A 23 -12.78 75.62 -4.37
CA ALA A 23 -13.14 74.56 -5.31
C ALA A 23 -12.00 73.54 -5.46
N MET A 24 -10.75 73.99 -5.59
CA MET A 24 -9.59 73.09 -5.64
C MET A 24 -9.45 72.25 -4.37
N ILE A 25 -9.54 72.87 -3.19
CA ILE A 25 -9.45 72.16 -1.91
C ILE A 25 -10.56 71.12 -1.80
N SER A 26 -11.79 71.45 -2.20
CA SER A 26 -12.92 70.51 -2.16
C SER A 26 -12.69 69.29 -3.05
N VAL A 27 -12.12 69.47 -4.25
CA VAL A 27 -11.77 68.35 -5.15
C VAL A 27 -10.66 67.49 -4.55
N ASP A 28 -9.63 68.10 -3.97
CA ASP A 28 -8.52 67.38 -3.33
C ASP A 28 -9.03 66.57 -2.11
N GLU A 29 -9.87 67.15 -1.27
CA GLU A 29 -10.50 66.46 -0.13
C GLU A 29 -11.35 65.27 -0.59
N GLN A 30 -12.18 65.46 -1.62
CA GLN A 30 -13.01 64.38 -2.15
C GLN A 30 -12.16 63.25 -2.75
N THR A 31 -11.05 63.59 -3.40
CA THR A 31 -10.08 62.62 -3.92
C THR A 31 -9.42 61.83 -2.79
N GLN A 32 -9.01 62.51 -1.70
CA GLN A 32 -8.44 61.86 -0.52
C GLN A 32 -9.46 60.93 0.17
N ILE A 33 -10.71 61.37 0.36
CA ILE A 33 -11.77 60.55 0.97
C ILE A 33 -12.00 59.27 0.16
N THR A 34 -12.08 59.39 -1.16
CA THR A 34 -12.29 58.22 -2.06
C THR A 34 -11.11 57.26 -1.98
N SER A 35 -9.89 57.78 -1.91
CA SER A 35 -8.66 56.99 -1.77
C SER A 35 -8.61 56.25 -0.42
N ILE A 36 -8.92 56.94 0.68
CA ILE A 36 -9.02 56.33 2.02
C ILE A 36 -10.06 55.21 2.03
N HIS A 37 -11.25 55.47 1.48
CA HIS A 37 -12.32 54.46 1.45
C HIS A 37 -11.92 53.21 0.65
N THR A 38 -11.24 53.39 -0.48
CA THR A 38 -10.71 52.28 -1.28
C THR A 38 -9.69 51.46 -0.48
N MET A 39 -8.74 52.12 0.19
CA MET A 39 -7.76 51.46 1.04
C MET A 39 -8.40 50.73 2.23
N GLU A 40 -9.47 51.26 2.83
CA GLU A 40 -10.22 50.57 3.89
C GLU A 40 -10.86 49.27 3.40
N LEU A 41 -11.43 49.27 2.19
CA LEU A 41 -11.99 48.07 1.57
C LEU A 41 -10.91 47.02 1.32
N ASP A 42 -9.76 47.42 0.76
CA ASP A 42 -8.64 46.54 0.50
C ASP A 42 -8.07 45.96 1.79
N LEU A 43 -7.94 46.76 2.84
CA LEU A 43 -7.44 46.32 4.15
C LEU A 43 -8.40 45.30 4.79
N ASN A 44 -9.71 45.54 4.68
CA ASN A 44 -10.72 44.58 5.15
C ASN A 44 -10.68 43.27 4.35
N SER A 45 -10.48 43.35 3.04
CA SER A 45 -10.29 42.18 2.18
C SER A 45 -9.05 41.37 2.60
N ALA A 46 -7.89 42.03 2.71
CA ALA A 46 -6.63 41.40 3.13
C ALA A 46 -6.73 40.77 4.52
N LYS A 47 -7.46 41.41 5.45
CA LYS A 47 -7.72 40.87 6.79
C LYS A 47 -8.55 39.59 6.73
N SER A 48 -9.58 39.55 5.89
CA SER A 48 -10.43 38.37 5.71
C SER A 48 -9.64 37.20 5.09
N GLU A 49 -8.80 37.48 4.10
CA GLU A 49 -7.96 36.49 3.44
C GLU A 49 -6.87 35.94 4.36
N THR A 50 -6.25 36.81 5.16
CA THR A 50 -5.29 36.41 6.20
C THR A 50 -5.93 35.46 7.22
N LYS A 51 -7.19 35.72 7.61
CA LYS A 51 -7.92 34.83 8.52
C LYS A 51 -8.16 33.46 7.88
N ARG A 52 -8.61 33.43 6.62
CA ARG A 52 -8.82 32.19 5.86
C ARG A 52 -7.52 31.38 5.76
N LEU A 53 -6.41 32.01 5.38
CA LEU A 53 -5.10 31.35 5.27
C LEU A 53 -4.64 30.74 6.59
N LYS A 54 -4.91 31.40 7.73
CA LYS A 54 -4.59 30.86 9.05
C LYS A 54 -5.39 29.59 9.35
N GLU A 55 -6.69 29.59 9.05
CA GLU A 55 -7.56 28.41 9.22
C GLU A 55 -7.12 27.26 8.32
N ASP A 56 -6.73 27.55 7.07
CA ASP A 56 -6.23 26.56 6.11
C ASP A 56 -4.91 25.94 6.57
N THR A 57 -3.99 26.76 7.09
CA THR A 57 -2.71 26.31 7.64
C THR A 57 -2.91 25.37 8.82
N GLU A 58 -3.85 25.69 9.73
CA GLU A 58 -4.19 24.83 10.86
C GLU A 58 -4.78 23.48 10.40
N ARG A 59 -5.72 23.50 9.45
CA ARG A 59 -6.28 22.26 8.86
C ARG A 59 -5.19 21.40 8.21
N MET A 60 -4.26 22.03 7.49
CA MET A 60 -3.14 21.34 6.87
C MET A 60 -2.19 20.74 7.92
N LEU A 61 -1.91 21.45 9.01
CA LEU A 61 -1.06 20.96 10.09
C LEU A 61 -1.67 19.74 10.79
N GLN A 62 -2.99 19.75 11.01
CA GLN A 62 -3.71 18.60 11.54
C GLN A 62 -3.69 17.39 10.59
N ALA A 63 -3.88 17.62 9.29
CA ALA A 63 -3.79 16.56 8.27
C ALA A 63 -2.37 15.96 8.22
N LYS A 64 -1.33 16.81 8.24
CA LYS A 64 0.06 16.38 8.33
C LYS A 64 0.31 15.53 9.57
N GLY A 65 -0.22 15.93 10.73
CA GLY A 65 -0.14 15.16 11.97
C GLY A 65 -0.71 13.75 11.83
N LYS A 66 -1.91 13.62 11.24
CA LYS A 66 -2.55 12.31 10.97
C LYS A 66 -1.71 11.43 10.04
N ILE A 67 -1.18 12.01 8.96
CA ILE A 67 -0.32 11.29 8.01
C ILE A 67 0.96 10.79 8.72
N CYS A 68 1.61 11.62 9.53
CA CYS A 68 2.79 11.22 10.29
C CYS A 68 2.51 10.07 11.25
N SER A 69 1.36 10.08 11.95
CA SER A 69 0.95 8.98 12.82
C SER A 69 0.78 7.66 12.04
N GLN A 70 0.13 7.71 10.88
CA GLN A 70 -0.06 6.53 10.02
C GLN A 70 1.27 5.99 9.47
N ILE A 71 2.19 6.87 9.06
CA ILE A 71 3.52 6.46 8.60
C ILE A 71 4.27 5.74 9.72
N LEU A 72 4.25 6.29 10.94
CA LEU A 72 4.95 5.70 12.08
C LEU A 72 4.36 4.34 12.47
N GLU A 73 3.03 4.19 12.41
CA GLU A 73 2.37 2.91 12.64
C GLU A 73 2.77 1.86 11.59
N ARG A 74 2.79 2.24 10.30
CA ARG A 74 3.23 1.35 9.22
C ARG A 74 4.70 0.96 9.36
N GLN A 75 5.58 1.89 9.73
CA GLN A 75 6.99 1.60 9.98
C GLN A 75 7.19 0.58 11.10
N LYS A 76 6.44 0.69 12.21
CA LYS A 76 6.45 -0.30 13.28
C LYS A 76 6.01 -1.68 12.79
N LYS A 77 4.97 -1.74 11.96
CA LYS A 77 4.49 -3.00 11.38
C LYS A 77 5.53 -3.63 10.45
N ILE A 78 6.21 -2.84 9.64
CA ILE A 78 7.30 -3.32 8.77
C ILE A 78 8.42 -3.91 9.61
N ALA A 79 8.90 -3.19 10.64
CA ALA A 79 9.96 -3.69 11.51
C ALA A 79 9.59 -5.01 12.21
N SER A 80 8.33 -5.17 12.62
CA SER A 80 7.83 -6.44 13.17
C SER A 80 7.91 -7.57 12.14
N LEU A 81 7.45 -7.32 10.91
CA LEU A 81 7.47 -8.33 9.85
C LEU A 81 8.88 -8.69 9.41
N GLU A 82 9.82 -7.74 9.40
CA GLU A 82 11.23 -8.00 9.14
C GLU A 82 11.85 -8.92 10.20
N SER A 83 11.52 -8.70 11.48
CA SER A 83 11.92 -9.58 12.58
C SER A 83 11.36 -10.99 12.42
N ASP A 84 10.07 -11.11 12.10
CA ASP A 84 9.41 -12.40 11.87
C ASP A 84 10.05 -13.12 10.67
N SER A 85 10.31 -12.41 9.59
CA SER A 85 10.98 -12.95 8.40
C SER A 85 12.38 -13.49 8.71
N SER A 86 13.16 -12.77 9.53
CA SER A 86 14.49 -13.21 9.96
C SER A 86 14.40 -14.50 10.80
N THR A 87 13.42 -14.56 11.71
CA THR A 87 13.18 -15.74 12.56
C THR A 87 12.76 -16.96 11.73
N LEU A 88 11.88 -16.75 10.75
CA LEU A 88 11.46 -17.79 9.81
C LEU A 88 12.64 -18.28 8.96
N PHE A 89 13.49 -17.37 8.49
CA PHE A 89 14.69 -17.74 7.73
C PHE A 89 15.63 -18.63 8.55
N GLN A 90 15.92 -18.26 9.80
CA GLN A 90 16.73 -19.07 10.71
C GLN A 90 16.11 -20.45 10.96
N THR A 91 14.79 -20.51 11.13
CA THR A 91 14.07 -21.78 11.34
C THR A 91 14.18 -22.69 10.11
N LEU A 92 14.08 -22.11 8.91
CA LEU A 92 14.22 -22.86 7.66
C LEU A 92 15.64 -23.39 7.48
N GLU A 93 16.66 -22.60 7.80
CA GLU A 93 18.06 -23.04 7.76
C GLU A 93 18.29 -24.25 8.69
N LEU A 94 17.74 -24.22 9.91
CA LEU A 94 17.82 -25.35 10.85
C LEU A 94 17.13 -26.60 10.30
N LEU A 95 15.91 -26.47 9.74
CA LEU A 95 15.20 -27.59 9.13
C LEU A 95 15.97 -28.18 7.94
N GLU A 96 16.63 -27.35 7.15
CA GLU A 96 17.47 -27.81 6.04
C GLU A 96 18.70 -28.59 6.54
N GLN A 97 19.33 -28.13 7.61
CA GLN A 97 20.42 -28.87 8.27
C GLN A 97 19.96 -30.22 8.82
N GLU A 98 18.81 -30.26 9.50
CA GLU A 98 18.22 -31.51 10.00
C GLU A 98 17.89 -32.48 8.87
N ARG A 99 17.30 -31.99 7.78
CA ARG A 99 17.00 -32.77 6.57
C ARG A 99 18.26 -33.43 6.01
N ILE A 100 19.35 -32.67 5.88
CA ILE A 100 20.63 -33.18 5.38
C ILE A 100 21.21 -34.24 6.33
N SER A 101 21.17 -33.99 7.64
CA SER A 101 21.63 -34.92 8.68
C SER A 101 20.85 -36.25 8.65
N LEU A 102 19.52 -36.18 8.61
CA LEU A 102 18.67 -37.36 8.49
C LEU A 102 18.90 -38.11 7.18
N HIS A 103 19.08 -37.38 6.07
CA HIS A 103 19.37 -38.00 4.79
C HIS A 103 20.67 -38.82 4.83
N ALA A 104 21.74 -38.27 5.43
CA ALA A 104 23.00 -38.97 5.62
C ALA A 104 22.84 -40.25 6.45
N LYS A 105 22.12 -40.18 7.58
CA LYS A 105 21.83 -41.36 8.43
C LYS A 105 21.06 -42.45 7.68
N VAL A 106 20.09 -42.06 6.85
CA VAL A 106 19.34 -43.02 6.03
C VAL A 106 20.23 -43.68 4.99
N GLN A 107 21.12 -42.92 4.33
CA GLN A 107 22.08 -43.50 3.38
C GLN A 107 23.06 -44.47 4.05
N GLU A 108 23.56 -44.14 5.24
CA GLU A 108 24.42 -45.03 6.03
C GLU A 108 23.70 -46.35 6.37
N LYS A 109 22.46 -46.27 6.86
CA LYS A 109 21.63 -47.47 7.13
C LYS A 109 21.41 -48.30 5.87
N ARG A 110 21.12 -47.68 4.73
CA ARG A 110 20.96 -48.38 3.44
C ARG A 110 22.24 -49.10 3.03
N ALA A 111 23.40 -48.45 3.17
CA ALA A 111 24.70 -49.06 2.87
C ALA A 111 24.98 -50.26 3.80
N TYR A 112 24.70 -50.13 5.09
CA TYR A 112 24.83 -51.22 6.06
C TYR A 112 23.98 -52.45 5.71
N TYR A 113 22.70 -52.23 5.38
CA TYR A 113 21.82 -53.34 5.00
C TYR A 113 22.19 -53.95 3.65
N ALA A 114 22.61 -53.15 2.67
CA ALA A 114 23.11 -53.66 1.39
C ALA A 114 24.30 -54.62 1.61
N LYS A 115 25.27 -54.20 2.43
CA LYS A 115 26.41 -55.06 2.82
C LYS A 115 25.96 -56.33 3.55
N SER A 116 25.02 -56.21 4.48
CA SER A 116 24.49 -57.36 5.22
C SER A 116 23.81 -58.39 4.31
N VAL A 117 23.08 -57.92 3.29
CA VAL A 117 22.46 -58.79 2.27
C VAL A 117 23.53 -59.48 1.41
N GLU A 118 24.58 -58.76 1.00
CA GLU A 118 25.70 -59.34 0.26
C GLU A 118 26.43 -60.42 1.07
N ASP A 119 26.71 -60.15 2.35
CA ASP A 119 27.33 -61.12 3.27
C ASP A 119 26.48 -62.37 3.45
N LEU A 120 25.16 -62.23 3.62
CA LEU A 120 24.23 -63.36 3.72
C LEU A 120 24.17 -64.16 2.41
N ARG A 121 24.16 -63.48 1.27
CA ARG A 121 24.19 -64.12 -0.06
C ARG A 121 25.48 -64.91 -0.25
N ALA A 122 26.63 -64.35 0.13
CA ALA A 122 27.91 -65.04 0.04
C ALA A 122 27.94 -66.31 0.92
N LYS A 123 27.48 -66.22 2.17
CA LYS A 123 27.37 -67.38 3.08
C LYS A 123 26.42 -68.46 2.55
N LEU A 124 25.31 -68.06 1.93
CA LEU A 124 24.36 -69.00 1.34
C LEU A 124 24.98 -69.72 0.14
N GLN A 125 25.67 -68.98 -0.73
CA GLN A 125 26.37 -69.54 -1.89
C GLN A 125 27.44 -70.55 -1.46
N GLU A 126 28.25 -70.21 -0.45
CA GLU A 126 29.26 -71.10 0.13
C GLU A 126 28.63 -72.42 0.60
N ARG A 127 27.51 -72.35 1.34
CA ARG A 127 26.77 -73.55 1.76
C ARG A 127 26.24 -74.36 0.57
N GLN A 128 25.70 -73.70 -0.45
CA GLN A 128 25.18 -74.37 -1.64
C GLN A 128 26.30 -75.10 -2.40
N ASP A 129 27.48 -74.50 -2.51
CA ASP A 129 28.63 -75.09 -3.18
C ASP A 129 29.26 -76.22 -2.36
N TRP A 130 29.25 -76.11 -1.03
CA TRP A 130 29.60 -77.22 -0.14
C TRP A 130 28.68 -78.43 -0.34
N ILE A 131 27.35 -78.23 -0.40
CA ILE A 131 26.39 -79.31 -0.66
C ILE A 131 26.65 -79.97 -2.02
N LYS A 132 26.82 -79.19 -3.09
CA LYS A 132 27.13 -79.73 -4.43
C LYS A 132 28.41 -80.57 -4.41
N THR A 133 29.45 -80.09 -3.75
CA THR A 133 30.74 -80.79 -3.63
C THR A 133 30.60 -82.08 -2.82
N ASN A 134 29.77 -82.08 -1.78
CA ASN A 134 29.53 -83.26 -0.96
C ASN A 134 28.66 -84.30 -1.68
N MET A 135 27.61 -83.88 -2.38
CA MET A 135 26.75 -84.76 -3.21
C MET A 135 27.52 -85.41 -4.36
N ASN A 136 28.52 -84.73 -4.93
CA ASN A 136 29.41 -85.32 -5.92
C ASN A 136 30.43 -86.31 -5.33
N LYS A 137 30.64 -86.33 -4.01
CA LYS A 137 31.49 -87.30 -3.29
C LYS A 137 30.69 -88.53 -2.83
N THR A 138 29.39 -88.41 -2.60
CA THR A 138 28.48 -89.49 -2.20
C THR A 138 27.60 -90.01 -3.34
N GLY A 139 28.16 -90.06 -4.55
CA GLY A 139 27.68 -90.92 -5.65
C GLY A 139 27.93 -92.41 -5.38
N ALA A 140 27.69 -92.88 -4.16
CA ALA A 140 27.48 -94.28 -3.83
C ALA A 140 26.81 -94.34 -2.46
N GLN A 141 25.56 -94.84 -2.48
CA GLN A 141 24.89 -95.56 -1.40
C GLN A 141 24.10 -94.73 -0.36
N GLY A 142 22.82 -95.08 -0.22
CA GLY A 142 22.09 -95.05 1.05
C GLY A 142 21.00 -93.99 1.20
N LYS A 143 19.75 -94.45 1.21
CA LYS A 143 18.54 -93.71 1.59
C LYS A 143 18.26 -93.89 3.11
N PRO A 144 17.25 -93.20 3.69
CA PRO A 144 17.36 -92.30 4.84
C PRO A 144 17.05 -92.96 6.20
N GLU A 145 17.45 -92.31 7.30
CA GLU A 145 16.87 -92.57 8.63
C GLU A 145 16.27 -91.29 9.21
N GLU A 146 14.97 -91.37 9.46
CA GLU A 146 14.17 -90.48 10.30
C GLU A 146 14.74 -90.49 11.72
N ASN A 147 14.82 -89.32 12.35
CA ASN A 147 14.75 -89.27 13.81
C ASN A 147 13.99 -88.03 14.25
N ASP A 148 12.76 -88.30 14.70
CA ASP A 148 11.92 -87.41 15.48
C ASP A 148 12.66 -86.98 16.75
N GLY A 149 12.63 -85.68 17.02
CA GLY A 149 13.21 -85.08 18.21
C GLY A 149 12.45 -83.83 18.58
N ALA A 150 11.25 -84.01 19.11
CA ALA A 150 10.46 -82.95 19.74
C ALA A 150 11.20 -82.39 20.95
N HIS A 151 11.55 -81.10 20.89
CA HIS A 151 11.85 -80.29 22.06
C HIS A 151 10.87 -79.12 22.10
N GLU A 152 9.82 -79.35 22.89
CA GLU A 152 8.84 -78.37 23.33
C GLU A 152 9.56 -77.44 24.33
N GLY A 153 10.06 -76.30 23.83
CA GLY A 153 10.62 -75.23 24.63
C GLY A 153 9.54 -74.19 24.88
N ASP A 154 8.84 -74.33 26.01
CA ASP A 154 7.91 -73.35 26.54
C ASP A 154 8.69 -72.11 27.01
N TYR A 155 8.68 -71.05 26.19
CA TYR A 155 9.17 -69.74 26.59
C TYR A 155 7.95 -68.85 26.86
N MET A 156 7.62 -68.72 28.14
CA MET A 156 6.70 -67.73 28.68
C MET A 156 7.08 -66.34 28.15
N ILE A 157 6.24 -65.78 27.28
CA ILE A 157 6.25 -64.35 26.98
C ILE A 157 5.46 -63.69 28.10
N GLU A 158 6.19 -63.11 29.03
CA GLU A 158 5.64 -62.19 30.03
C GLU A 158 5.24 -60.91 29.29
N ASP A 159 3.97 -60.83 28.90
CA ASP A 159 3.35 -59.68 28.24
C ASP A 159 3.09 -58.59 29.29
N ASP A 160 4.17 -57.92 29.70
CA ASP A 160 4.14 -56.80 30.62
C ASP A 160 4.09 -55.50 29.79
N LEU A 161 2.93 -55.23 29.19
CA LEU A 161 2.60 -53.95 28.58
C LEU A 161 1.26 -53.43 29.13
N ILE A 162 1.25 -53.12 30.42
CA ILE A 162 0.30 -52.14 30.95
C ILE A 162 0.83 -50.76 30.54
N ILE A 163 0.53 -50.36 29.30
CA ILE A 163 0.63 -48.95 28.91
C ILE A 163 -0.46 -48.22 29.70
N ASP A 164 -0.04 -47.27 30.53
CA ASP A 164 -0.92 -46.44 31.36
C ASP A 164 -1.94 -45.71 30.47
N ASP A 165 -3.24 -45.91 30.73
CA ASP A 165 -4.38 -45.36 29.95
C ASP A 165 -4.31 -43.82 29.84
N GLN A 166 -3.57 -43.18 30.75
CA GLN A 166 -3.33 -41.75 30.77
C GLN A 166 -2.38 -41.27 29.65
N GLU A 167 -1.30 -42.00 29.36
CA GLU A 167 -0.35 -41.62 28.30
C GLU A 167 -0.99 -41.72 26.91
N PHE A 168 -1.85 -42.72 26.71
CA PHE A 168 -2.59 -42.89 25.45
C PHE A 168 -3.61 -41.78 25.23
N LYS A 169 -4.25 -41.29 26.31
CA LYS A 169 -5.15 -40.13 26.27
C LYS A 169 -4.42 -38.83 25.94
N ASP A 170 -3.25 -38.60 26.53
CA ASP A 170 -2.42 -37.42 26.27
C ASP A 170 -1.86 -37.41 24.83
N LEU A 171 -1.49 -38.57 24.29
CA LEU A 171 -1.10 -38.68 22.88
C LEU A 171 -2.27 -38.40 21.94
N ARG A 172 -3.47 -38.86 22.29
CA ARG A 172 -4.68 -38.61 21.48
C ARG A 172 -5.06 -37.13 21.44
N THR A 173 -4.96 -36.41 22.56
CA THR A 173 -5.25 -34.96 22.59
C THR A 173 -4.23 -34.16 21.79
N LYS A 174 -2.93 -34.51 21.87
CA LYS A 174 -1.88 -33.91 21.03
C LYS A 174 -2.12 -34.18 19.55
N LEU A 175 -2.53 -35.40 19.19
CA LEU A 175 -2.84 -35.77 17.82
C LEU A 175 -3.99 -34.92 17.25
N GLU A 176 -5.07 -34.74 18.01
CA GLU A 176 -6.20 -33.90 17.58
C GLU A 176 -5.82 -32.41 17.49
N ALA A 177 -4.97 -31.91 18.40
CA ALA A 177 -4.43 -30.54 18.31
C ALA A 177 -3.60 -30.35 17.02
N MET A 178 -2.66 -31.26 16.73
CA MET A 178 -1.87 -31.19 15.50
C MET A 178 -2.73 -31.31 14.23
N LYS A 179 -3.81 -32.09 14.29
CA LYS A 179 -4.76 -32.22 13.18
C LYS A 179 -5.51 -30.91 12.94
N ALA A 180 -5.91 -30.21 14.01
CA ALA A 180 -6.53 -28.90 13.91
C ALA A 180 -5.58 -27.84 13.32
N GLU A 181 -4.33 -27.80 13.78
CA GLU A 181 -3.28 -26.93 13.22
C GLU A 181 -3.04 -27.20 11.73
N LEU A 182 -3.05 -28.48 11.32
CA LEU A 182 -2.87 -28.86 9.93
C LEU A 182 -4.02 -28.41 9.03
N GLU A 183 -5.27 -28.46 9.52
CA GLU A 183 -6.42 -27.91 8.79
C GLU A 183 -6.37 -26.39 8.69
N GLU A 184 -5.91 -25.70 9.74
CA GLU A 184 -5.68 -24.25 9.71
C GLU A 184 -4.62 -23.87 8.66
N ILE A 185 -3.48 -24.58 8.64
CA ILE A 185 -2.43 -24.39 7.63
C ILE A 185 -2.99 -24.60 6.22
N ARG A 186 -3.85 -25.62 6.02
CA ARG A 186 -4.48 -25.89 4.73
C ARG A 186 -5.42 -24.75 4.30
N ALA A 187 -6.19 -24.21 5.23
CA ALA A 187 -7.05 -23.06 4.97
C ALA A 187 -6.22 -21.81 4.60
N ASN A 188 -5.18 -21.52 5.37
CA ASN A 188 -4.26 -20.39 5.12
C ASN A 188 -3.55 -20.52 3.76
N LYS A 189 -3.09 -21.73 3.40
CA LYS A 189 -2.52 -22.00 2.07
C LYS A 189 -3.51 -21.68 0.95
N SER A 190 -4.77 -22.09 1.12
CA SER A 190 -5.81 -21.85 0.11
C SER A 190 -6.10 -20.36 -0.05
N LYS A 191 -6.11 -19.60 1.05
CA LYS A 191 -6.25 -18.14 1.05
C LYS A 191 -5.08 -17.45 0.35
N LEU A 192 -3.83 -17.81 0.68
CA LEU A 192 -2.65 -17.26 0.03
C LEU A 192 -2.61 -17.56 -1.47
N LEU A 193 -3.05 -18.74 -1.89
CA LEU A 193 -3.15 -19.08 -3.32
C LEU A 193 -4.17 -18.19 -4.05
N PHE A 194 -5.27 -17.83 -3.39
CA PHE A 194 -6.26 -16.91 -3.95
C PHE A 194 -5.69 -15.49 -4.08
N GLU A 195 -5.09 -14.97 -3.01
CA GLU A 195 -4.47 -13.63 -3.00
C GLU A 195 -3.34 -13.52 -4.04
N ASN A 196 -2.52 -14.56 -4.21
CA ASN A 196 -1.48 -14.60 -5.26
C ASN A 196 -2.08 -14.51 -6.67
N ARG A 197 -3.21 -15.18 -6.94
CA ARG A 197 -3.88 -15.06 -8.24
C ARG A 197 -4.42 -13.66 -8.49
N GLU A 198 -4.97 -12.99 -7.48
CA GLU A 198 -5.42 -11.60 -7.61
C GLU A 198 -4.25 -10.64 -7.88
N LEU A 199 -3.13 -10.85 -7.21
CA LEU A 199 -1.90 -10.08 -7.45
C LEU A 199 -1.36 -10.31 -8.87
N GLU A 200 -1.31 -11.56 -9.34
CA GLU A 200 -0.91 -11.89 -10.72
C GLU A 200 -1.81 -11.17 -11.74
N GLN A 201 -3.13 -11.19 -11.54
CA GLN A 201 -4.07 -10.48 -12.39
C GLN A 201 -3.83 -8.95 -12.38
N SER A 202 -3.59 -8.38 -11.20
CA SER A 202 -3.31 -6.95 -11.04
C SER A 202 -2.00 -6.54 -11.73
N ILE A 203 -0.96 -7.36 -11.61
CA ILE A 203 0.33 -7.15 -12.30
C ILE A 203 0.13 -7.21 -13.82
N GLN A 204 -0.65 -8.16 -14.32
CA GLN A 204 -0.90 -8.30 -15.74
C GLN A 204 -1.71 -7.13 -16.31
N GLN A 205 -2.69 -6.63 -15.56
CA GLN A 205 -3.40 -5.40 -15.91
C GLN A 205 -2.46 -4.19 -15.95
N LEU A 206 -1.62 -4.00 -14.93
CA LEU A 206 -0.63 -2.93 -14.91
C LEU A 206 0.34 -3.03 -16.09
N LYS A 207 0.82 -4.23 -16.42
CA LYS A 207 1.69 -4.47 -17.56
C LYS A 207 1.03 -4.05 -18.88
N SER A 208 -0.21 -4.47 -19.12
CA SER A 208 -0.95 -4.07 -20.32
C SER A 208 -1.16 -2.56 -20.43
N ARG A 209 -1.30 -1.88 -19.28
CA ARG A 209 -1.42 -0.43 -19.22
C ARG A 209 -0.08 0.26 -19.50
N VAL A 210 1.02 -0.31 -19.02
CA VAL A 210 2.38 0.16 -19.31
C VAL A 210 2.71 0.01 -20.79
N ASP A 211 2.34 -1.13 -21.39
CA ASP A 211 2.52 -1.39 -22.82
C ASP A 211 1.70 -0.43 -23.71
N GLY A 212 0.65 0.19 -23.15
CA GLY A 212 -0.16 1.20 -23.82
C GLY A 212 0.40 2.63 -23.78
N TYR A 213 1.49 2.87 -23.03
CA TYR A 213 2.13 4.19 -23.00
C TYR A 213 3.08 4.38 -24.19
N PRO A 214 3.24 5.63 -24.67
CA PRO A 214 4.26 5.96 -25.66
C PRO A 214 5.66 5.47 -25.22
N PRO A 215 6.44 4.88 -26.13
CA PRO A 215 7.76 4.32 -25.82
C PRO A 215 8.76 5.36 -25.29
N GLU A 216 8.55 6.64 -25.59
CA GLU A 216 9.33 7.76 -25.09
C GLU A 216 9.24 7.90 -23.56
N LEU A 217 8.06 7.61 -22.98
CA LEU A 217 7.87 7.57 -21.53
C LEU A 217 8.57 6.37 -20.89
N GLY A 218 8.66 5.23 -21.61
CA GLY A 218 9.39 4.06 -21.14
C GLY A 218 10.91 4.21 -21.23
N ALA A 219 11.40 5.09 -22.11
CA ALA A 219 12.82 5.38 -22.29
C ALA A 219 13.36 6.44 -21.31
N MET A 220 12.47 7.22 -20.68
CA MET A 220 12.82 8.25 -19.71
C MET A 220 13.17 7.63 -18.35
N ASP A 221 14.11 8.24 -17.63
CA ASP A 221 14.53 7.72 -16.33
C ASP A 221 13.52 8.08 -15.23
N ILE A 222 13.58 7.35 -14.11
CA ILE A 222 12.63 7.53 -12.99
C ILE A 222 12.64 8.98 -12.47
N ASN A 223 13.80 9.64 -12.47
CA ASN A 223 13.88 11.03 -12.02
C ASN A 223 13.18 11.97 -13.00
N GLY A 224 13.41 11.82 -14.31
CA GLY A 224 12.70 12.57 -15.35
C GLY A 224 11.18 12.38 -15.27
N LEU A 225 10.69 11.14 -15.13
CA LEU A 225 9.25 10.89 -14.93
C LEU A 225 8.73 11.56 -13.65
N THR A 226 9.54 11.61 -12.59
CA THR A 226 9.14 12.22 -11.32
C THR A 226 9.03 13.75 -11.46
N GLU A 227 9.95 14.38 -12.18
CA GLU A 227 9.92 15.81 -12.47
C GLU A 227 8.74 16.19 -13.36
N GLU A 228 8.51 15.44 -14.45
CA GLU A 228 7.35 15.63 -15.34
C GLU A 228 6.02 15.44 -14.60
N HIS A 229 5.91 14.40 -13.77
CA HIS A 229 4.72 14.20 -12.95
C HIS A 229 4.49 15.38 -11.98
N LYS A 230 5.56 15.94 -11.41
CA LYS A 230 5.47 17.11 -10.54
C LYS A 230 5.06 18.37 -11.29
N ALA A 231 5.59 18.58 -12.50
CA ALA A 231 5.19 19.66 -13.39
C ALA A 231 3.69 19.56 -13.74
N LEU A 232 3.23 18.38 -14.17
CA LEU A 232 1.82 18.12 -14.47
C LEU A 232 0.89 18.36 -13.27
N LEU A 233 1.33 18.03 -12.05
CA LEU A 233 0.56 18.36 -10.85
C LEU A 233 0.46 19.86 -10.59
N SER A 234 1.51 20.63 -10.91
CA SER A 234 1.50 22.09 -10.83
C SER A 234 0.56 22.68 -11.86
N ASP A 235 0.67 22.26 -13.12
CA ASP A 235 -0.19 22.72 -14.21
C ASP A 235 -1.67 22.44 -13.91
N LYS A 236 -1.96 21.23 -13.39
CA LYS A 236 -3.32 20.88 -12.96
C LYS A 236 -3.83 21.81 -11.87
N ALA A 237 -2.99 22.21 -10.92
CA ALA A 237 -3.38 23.14 -9.87
C ALA A 237 -3.72 24.51 -10.47
N GLU A 238 -2.86 25.03 -11.35
CA GLU A 238 -3.08 26.30 -12.05
C GLU A 238 -4.34 26.27 -12.91
N GLU A 239 -4.58 25.20 -13.68
CA GLU A 239 -5.80 25.03 -14.46
C GLU A 239 -7.05 24.99 -13.57
N THR A 240 -6.98 24.33 -12.41
CA THR A 240 -8.13 24.32 -11.48
C THR A 240 -8.41 25.69 -10.89
N GLU A 241 -7.39 26.49 -10.59
CA GLU A 241 -7.55 27.87 -10.13
C GLU A 241 -8.14 28.76 -11.22
N TYR A 242 -7.66 28.62 -12.45
CA TYR A 242 -8.21 29.32 -13.61
C TYR A 242 -9.68 28.97 -13.84
N LEU A 243 -10.03 27.68 -13.76
CA LEU A 243 -11.40 27.20 -13.91
C LEU A 243 -12.31 27.75 -12.79
N GLN A 244 -11.84 27.79 -11.55
CA GLN A 244 -12.56 28.43 -10.44
C GLN A 244 -12.76 29.93 -10.66
N SER A 245 -11.74 30.63 -11.18
CA SER A 245 -11.84 32.05 -11.53
C SER A 245 -12.90 32.29 -12.60
N LEU A 246 -12.93 31.47 -13.66
CA LEU A 246 -13.97 31.54 -14.69
C LEU A 246 -15.37 31.28 -14.11
N GLN A 247 -15.53 30.25 -13.27
CA GLN A 247 -16.81 29.97 -12.60
C GLN A 247 -17.25 31.14 -11.72
N HIS A 248 -16.31 31.78 -11.03
CA HIS A 248 -16.58 32.97 -10.23
C HIS A 248 -17.03 34.16 -11.11
N GLN A 249 -16.38 34.40 -12.24
CA GLN A 249 -16.78 35.44 -13.20
C GLN A 249 -18.16 35.16 -13.79
N ILE A 250 -18.45 33.93 -14.19
CA ILE A 250 -19.78 33.50 -14.65
C ILE A 250 -20.82 33.75 -13.55
N SER A 251 -20.50 33.45 -12.29
CA SER A 251 -21.43 33.70 -11.18
C SER A 251 -21.72 35.18 -10.96
N LYS A 252 -20.71 36.05 -11.12
CA LYS A 252 -20.91 37.51 -11.10
C LYS A 252 -21.83 37.96 -12.22
N LEU A 253 -21.64 37.45 -13.44
CA LEU A 253 -22.48 37.78 -14.59
C LEU A 253 -23.93 37.29 -14.42
N LYS A 254 -24.15 36.09 -13.88
CA LYS A 254 -25.48 35.58 -13.53
C LYS A 254 -26.21 36.45 -12.49
N GLY A 255 -25.48 37.14 -11.62
CA GLY A 255 -26.03 38.05 -10.62
C GLY A 255 -26.47 39.42 -11.17
N ILE A 256 -26.09 39.76 -12.41
CA ILE A 256 -26.46 41.04 -13.03
C ILE A 256 -27.82 40.86 -13.70
N THR A 257 -28.85 41.45 -13.10
CA THR A 257 -30.18 41.60 -13.71
C THR A 257 -30.34 43.04 -14.17
N HIS A 258 -30.58 43.24 -15.46
CA HIS A 258 -30.70 44.58 -16.03
C HIS A 258 -32.13 44.82 -16.51
N ILE A 259 -32.73 45.93 -16.07
CA ILE A 259 -34.08 46.31 -16.48
C ILE A 259 -33.97 47.36 -17.57
N VAL A 260 -34.27 46.97 -18.80
CA VAL A 260 -34.28 47.87 -19.95
C VAL A 260 -35.66 48.51 -20.06
N HIS A 261 -35.68 49.84 -20.14
CA HIS A 261 -36.91 50.61 -20.33
C HIS A 261 -37.10 50.91 -21.82
N CYS A 262 -38.22 50.44 -22.38
CA CYS A 262 -38.65 50.81 -23.72
C CYS A 262 -39.21 52.24 -23.73
N GLU A 263 -38.99 52.99 -24.81
CA GLU A 263 -39.64 54.29 -25.04
C GLU A 263 -41.18 54.21 -25.03
N CYS A 264 -41.73 53.00 -25.20
CA CYS A 264 -43.14 52.67 -25.06
C CYS A 264 -43.64 52.53 -23.60
N GLY A 265 -42.77 52.71 -22.60
CA GLY A 265 -43.09 52.61 -21.17
C GLY A 265 -43.07 51.19 -20.58
N VAL A 266 -42.79 50.17 -21.39
CA VAL A 266 -42.68 48.78 -20.94
C VAL A 266 -41.26 48.48 -20.45
N GLN A 267 -41.15 47.82 -19.29
CA GLN A 267 -39.87 47.36 -18.73
C GLN A 267 -39.61 45.90 -19.07
N TYR A 268 -38.40 45.58 -19.52
CA TYR A 268 -37.95 44.22 -19.80
C TYR A 268 -36.81 43.84 -18.85
N LYS A 269 -36.98 42.76 -18.10
CA LYS A 269 -35.92 42.21 -17.24
C LYS A 269 -35.07 41.24 -18.05
N LEU A 270 -33.80 41.60 -18.28
CA LEU A 270 -32.82 40.72 -18.91
C LEU A 270 -32.15 39.88 -17.82
N GLU A 271 -32.31 38.57 -17.93
CA GLU A 271 -31.64 37.55 -17.13
C GLU A 271 -30.88 36.61 -18.07
N MET A 272 -29.65 36.23 -17.71
CA MET A 272 -28.93 35.17 -18.42
C MET A 272 -29.55 33.81 -18.04
N MET A 273 -30.26 33.18 -18.97
CA MET A 273 -30.69 31.79 -18.80
C MET A 273 -29.52 30.82 -18.89
N GLU A 274 -29.55 29.79 -18.06
CA GLU A 274 -28.63 28.65 -18.17
C GLU A 274 -28.85 27.95 -19.52
N ALA A 275 -27.80 27.86 -20.32
CA ALA A 275 -27.81 26.97 -21.46
C ALA A 275 -27.92 25.53 -20.94
N CYS A 276 -29.05 24.86 -21.21
CA CYS A 276 -29.21 23.44 -20.98
C CYS A 276 -28.16 22.67 -21.79
N GLY A 277 -27.27 21.98 -21.07
CA GLY A 277 -26.50 20.84 -21.55
C GLY A 277 -26.93 19.61 -20.78
#